data_AF-A0A4U5MRY2-F1
#
_entry.id   AF-A0A4U5MRY2-F1
#
_cell.length_a   1.000
_cell.length_b   1.000
_cell.length_c   1.000
_cell.angle_alpha   90.00
_cell.angle_beta   90.00
_cell.angle_gamma   90.00
#
_symmetry.space_group_name_H-M   'P 1'
#
loop_
_entity.id
_entity.type
_entity.pdbx_description
1 polymer ?
#
loop_
_entity_poly.entity_id
_entity_poly.type
_entity_poly.pdbx_seq_one_letter_code
_entity_poly.pdbx_strand_id
1 'polypeptide(L)'
;MKNEVVQAHQLFINKNSSNENAAYWVHTLLFEYRENDESCIFFRGRDATFRASDCDNRAMILCRVEAKQDLWDRLSGYGFQVHKEGKTWNEANNHCTESGGSLVIGDNVKSPKISSEKLANWVGGRRVDGEFQWIDGNKINKASEDWQKDVDPTIPDICLAMSQGKLTPMACNGTLPFICEKWFD
;
A
#
# COMPACT_ATOMS: atom_id res chain seq x y z
N MET A 1 -27.17 -26.11 13.31
CA MET A 1 -25.92 -26.54 13.99
C MET A 1 -24.75 -25.84 13.31
N LYS A 2 -23.98 -25.11 14.11
CA LYS A 2 -22.57 -24.68 13.98
C LYS A 2 -22.10 -23.95 12.71
N ASN A 3 -21.50 -22.79 12.96
CA ASN A 3 -20.73 -21.92 12.05
C ASN A 3 -19.71 -22.68 11.21
N GLU A 4 -19.39 -22.15 10.03
CA GLU A 4 -17.99 -21.97 9.65
C GLU A 4 -17.77 -20.56 9.10
N VAL A 5 -16.89 -19.86 9.80
CA VAL A 5 -16.23 -18.63 9.36
C VAL A 5 -15.30 -19.04 8.22
N VAL A 6 -15.57 -18.61 6.99
CA VAL A 6 -14.59 -18.78 5.91
C VAL A 6 -13.64 -17.60 5.98
N GLN A 7 -12.50 -17.86 6.61
CA GLN A 7 -11.33 -16.99 6.65
C GLN A 7 -10.87 -16.71 5.21
N ALA A 8 -11.08 -15.47 4.73
CA ALA A 8 -10.60 -15.07 3.42
C ALA A 8 -9.08 -14.95 3.49
N HIS A 9 -8.38 -15.95 2.94
CA HIS A 9 -6.94 -15.86 2.76
C HIS A 9 -6.65 -14.85 1.65
N GLN A 10 -5.72 -13.95 1.95
CA GLN A 10 -5.16 -12.97 1.03
C GLN A 10 -4.59 -13.67 -0.21
N LEU A 11 -5.20 -13.41 -1.37
CA LEU A 11 -4.73 -13.95 -2.63
C LEU A 11 -3.93 -12.87 -3.36
N PHE A 12 -2.61 -12.92 -3.23
CA PHE A 12 -1.70 -12.08 -4.01
C PHE A 12 -1.59 -12.64 -5.44
N ILE A 13 -2.25 -12.00 -6.41
CA ILE A 13 -2.01 -12.28 -7.84
C ILE A 13 -0.97 -11.26 -8.32
N ASN A 14 0.30 -11.68 -8.37
CA ASN A 14 1.36 -10.93 -9.03
C ASN A 14 1.41 -11.36 -10.51
N LYS A 15 1.14 -10.42 -11.43
CA LYS A 15 1.59 -10.56 -12.82
C LYS A 15 1.90 -9.20 -13.44
N ASN A 16 3.19 -8.98 -13.68
CA ASN A 16 3.82 -7.94 -14.49
C ASN A 16 2.88 -7.25 -15.50
N SER A 17 2.54 -5.98 -15.25
CA SER A 17 2.00 -5.04 -16.25
C SER A 17 1.91 -3.62 -15.64
N SER A 18 3.05 -2.93 -15.58
CA SER A 18 3.28 -1.47 -15.74
C SER A 18 2.29 -0.39 -15.21
N ASN A 19 1.40 -0.68 -14.26
CA ASN A 19 0.61 0.33 -13.54
C ASN A 19 0.35 -0.17 -12.10
N GLU A 20 1.03 0.41 -11.12
CA GLU A 20 1.22 -0.17 -9.77
C GLU A 20 0.17 0.21 -8.72
N ASN A 21 -1.05 0.63 -9.10
CA ASN A 21 -2.07 1.10 -8.13
C ASN A 21 -3.29 0.18 -7.97
N ALA A 22 -3.14 -1.14 -8.06
CA ALA A 22 -4.27 -2.06 -7.87
C ALA A 22 -4.07 -3.00 -6.67
N ALA A 23 -4.78 -2.72 -5.57
CA ALA A 23 -5.08 -3.72 -4.55
C ALA A 23 -6.30 -4.54 -5.01
N TYR A 24 -6.19 -5.87 -5.03
CA TYR A 24 -7.23 -6.77 -5.53
C TYR A 24 -7.95 -7.45 -4.35
N TRP A 25 -9.26 -7.21 -4.20
CA TRP A 25 -10.13 -7.99 -3.31
C TRP A 25 -11.52 -8.17 -3.89
N VAL A 26 -12.05 -9.38 -3.69
CA VAL A 26 -13.26 -9.94 -4.31
C VAL A 26 -14.52 -9.35 -3.67
N HIS A 27 -15.33 -8.63 -4.46
CA HIS A 27 -16.79 -8.53 -4.34
C HIS A 27 -17.36 -8.05 -5.71
N THR A 28 -18.19 -8.91 -6.33
CA THR A 28 -19.07 -8.82 -7.54
C THR A 28 -19.17 -7.44 -8.23
N LEU A 29 -18.99 -7.18 -9.54
CA LEU A 29 -19.09 -7.88 -10.85
C LEU A 29 -18.06 -7.29 -11.84
N LEU A 30 -17.71 -7.96 -12.96
CA LEU A 30 -17.72 -7.44 -14.35
C LEU A 30 -17.21 -8.47 -15.38
N PHE A 31 -17.81 -8.42 -16.57
CA PHE A 31 -17.55 -9.24 -17.74
C PHE A 31 -16.48 -8.60 -18.63
N GLU A 32 -15.61 -9.38 -19.26
CA GLU A 32 -14.86 -8.96 -20.45
C GLU A 32 -15.30 -9.84 -21.63
N TYR A 33 -16.05 -9.20 -22.52
CA TYR A 33 -16.56 -9.74 -23.77
C TYR A 33 -15.42 -9.90 -24.79
N ARG A 34 -15.27 -11.08 -25.39
CA ARG A 34 -14.50 -11.26 -26.62
C ARG A 34 -15.43 -11.87 -27.65
N GLU A 35 -15.63 -11.13 -28.75
CA GLU A 35 -16.51 -11.53 -29.85
C GLU A 35 -16.10 -12.92 -30.35
N ASN A 36 -17.00 -13.89 -30.14
CA ASN A 36 -17.11 -15.19 -30.81
C ASN A 36 -16.55 -16.46 -30.14
N ASP A 37 -16.52 -16.57 -28.81
CA ASP A 37 -16.51 -17.89 -28.15
C ASP A 37 -17.22 -17.86 -26.78
N GLU A 38 -18.13 -18.80 -26.52
CA GLU A 38 -18.99 -18.93 -25.32
C GLU A 38 -18.23 -19.34 -24.04
N SER A 39 -16.91 -19.12 -23.98
CA SER A 39 -16.04 -19.58 -22.90
C SER A 39 -15.56 -18.42 -22.02
N CYS A 40 -15.88 -18.48 -20.73
CA CYS A 40 -15.40 -17.59 -19.68
C CYS A 40 -14.05 -18.07 -19.10
N ILE A 41 -13.29 -17.16 -18.47
CA ILE A 41 -12.00 -17.51 -17.84
C ILE A 41 -12.20 -17.69 -16.33
N PHE A 42 -11.85 -18.86 -15.83
CA PHE A 42 -11.87 -19.22 -14.42
C PHE A 42 -10.46 -19.23 -13.83
N PHE A 43 -10.27 -18.56 -12.68
CA PHE A 43 -9.04 -18.64 -11.91
C PHE A 43 -9.13 -19.73 -10.84
N ARG A 44 -8.16 -20.64 -10.83
CA ARG A 44 -8.09 -21.72 -9.85
C ARG A 44 -7.06 -21.39 -8.77
N GLY A 45 -7.54 -21.03 -7.58
CA GLY A 45 -6.67 -20.60 -6.47
C GLY A 45 -5.66 -21.65 -5.98
N ARG A 46 -5.94 -22.94 -6.14
CA ARG A 46 -5.03 -24.02 -5.69
C ARG A 46 -3.69 -24.05 -6.45
N ASP A 47 -3.72 -23.75 -7.74
CA ASP A 47 -2.55 -23.83 -8.63
C ASP A 47 -2.22 -22.49 -9.31
N ALA A 48 -2.94 -21.42 -8.97
CA ALA A 48 -2.83 -20.08 -9.54
C ALA A 48 -2.93 -20.04 -11.08
N THR A 49 -3.71 -20.96 -11.68
CA THR A 49 -3.88 -21.04 -13.13
C THR A 49 -5.19 -20.42 -13.61
N PHE A 50 -5.19 -19.91 -14.84
CA PHE A 50 -6.39 -19.46 -15.55
C PHE A 50 -6.79 -20.52 -16.58
N ARG A 51 -8.09 -20.80 -16.69
CA ARG A 51 -8.62 -21.78 -17.63
C ARG A 51 -9.89 -21.28 -18.29
N ALA A 52 -10.09 -21.63 -19.56
CA ALA A 52 -11.39 -21.49 -20.19
C ALA A 52 -12.40 -22.43 -19.52
N SER A 53 -13.62 -21.96 -19.34
CA SER A 53 -14.73 -22.68 -18.73
C SER A 53 -16.04 -22.15 -19.30
N ASP A 54 -17.10 -22.94 -19.22
CA ASP A 54 -18.44 -22.48 -19.54
C ASP A 54 -18.83 -21.32 -18.61
N CYS A 55 -19.38 -20.26 -19.20
CA CYS A 55 -19.83 -19.07 -18.49
C CYS A 55 -20.98 -19.32 -17.51
N ASP A 56 -21.77 -20.37 -17.73
CA ASP A 56 -22.92 -20.72 -16.87
C ASP A 56 -22.51 -21.51 -15.62
N ASN A 57 -21.23 -21.86 -15.49
CA ASN A 57 -20.72 -22.56 -14.33
C ASN A 57 -20.77 -21.67 -13.07
N ARG A 58 -21.32 -22.23 -12.00
CA ARG A 58 -21.31 -21.56 -10.68
C ARG A 58 -19.89 -21.48 -10.14
N ALA A 59 -19.34 -20.28 -10.15
CA ALA A 59 -18.02 -19.94 -9.67
C ALA A 59 -18.05 -18.70 -8.77
N MET A 60 -17.05 -18.57 -7.90
CA MET A 60 -16.76 -17.30 -7.24
C MET A 60 -16.12 -16.36 -8.26
N ILE A 61 -16.61 -15.13 -8.35
CA ILE A 61 -16.12 -14.12 -9.29
C ILE A 61 -15.15 -13.18 -8.55
N LEU A 62 -14.01 -12.86 -9.16
CA LEU A 62 -13.04 -11.86 -8.69
C LEU A 62 -13.34 -10.50 -9.33
N CYS A 63 -13.31 -9.41 -8.56
CA CYS A 63 -13.68 -8.08 -9.06
C CYS A 63 -12.61 -7.03 -8.78
N ARG A 64 -12.62 -5.98 -9.60
CA ARG A 64 -11.86 -4.75 -9.38
C ARG A 64 -12.86 -3.64 -9.11
N VAL A 65 -12.82 -3.08 -7.90
CA VAL A 65 -13.59 -1.89 -7.55
C VAL A 65 -12.62 -0.72 -7.42
N GLU A 66 -12.94 0.41 -8.02
CA GLU A 66 -12.26 1.67 -7.72
C GLU A 66 -12.82 2.19 -6.39
N ALA A 67 -12.13 1.87 -5.28
CA ALA A 67 -12.62 2.18 -3.94
C ALA A 67 -12.58 3.68 -3.65
N LYS A 68 -13.68 4.21 -3.08
CA LYS A 68 -13.67 5.51 -2.40
C LYS A 68 -12.84 5.45 -1.12
N GLN A 69 -12.33 6.60 -0.71
CA GLN A 69 -11.37 6.82 0.38
C GLN A 69 -11.70 6.12 1.71
N ASP A 70 -12.97 6.09 2.07
CA ASP A 70 -13.53 5.52 3.30
C ASP A 70 -13.59 3.98 3.29
N LEU A 71 -13.62 3.37 2.11
CA LEU A 71 -13.53 1.93 1.93
C LEU A 71 -12.08 1.44 2.02
N TRP A 72 -11.09 2.24 1.59
CA TRP A 72 -9.66 1.88 1.70
C TRP A 72 -9.23 1.69 3.16
N ASP A 73 -9.55 2.64 4.04
CA ASP A 73 -9.21 2.59 5.47
C ASP A 73 -9.91 1.42 6.21
N ARG A 74 -11.07 0.95 5.71
CA ARG A 74 -11.78 -0.21 6.27
C ARG A 74 -11.30 -1.55 5.70
N LEU A 75 -10.88 -1.57 4.43
CA LEU A 75 -10.49 -2.80 3.73
C LEU A 75 -9.01 -3.14 3.90
N SER A 76 -8.14 -2.16 4.13
CA SER A 76 -6.72 -2.37 4.40
C SER A 76 -6.45 -2.93 5.80
N GLY A 77 -7.42 -2.82 6.72
CA GLY A 77 -7.19 -3.03 8.15
C GLY A 77 -6.38 -1.92 8.82
N TYR A 78 -6.00 -0.87 8.08
CA TYR A 78 -5.20 0.26 8.57
C TYR A 78 -5.96 1.58 8.50
N GLY A 79 -5.93 2.33 9.61
CA GLY A 79 -6.33 3.73 9.66
C GLY A 79 -5.11 4.64 9.48
N PHE A 80 -5.26 5.65 8.62
CA PHE A 80 -4.23 6.67 8.40
C PHE A 80 -4.65 8.02 8.98
N GLN A 81 -3.75 8.67 9.72
CA GLN A 81 -3.97 10.01 10.26
C GLN A 81 -2.84 10.95 9.83
N VAL A 82 -3.20 12.06 9.19
CA VAL A 82 -2.25 13.08 8.77
C VAL A 82 -2.18 14.18 9.82
N HIS A 83 -1.00 14.42 10.37
CA HIS A 83 -0.72 15.47 11.34
C HIS A 83 -0.03 16.64 10.64
N LYS A 84 -0.66 17.82 10.64
CA LYS A 84 -0.14 19.01 9.95
C LYS A 84 0.94 19.76 10.75
N GLU A 85 1.11 19.42 12.01
CA GLU A 85 2.15 19.99 12.87
C GLU A 85 3.55 19.50 12.48
N GLY A 86 4.53 20.41 12.49
CA GLY A 86 5.91 20.08 12.16
C GLY A 86 6.61 19.36 13.30
N LYS A 87 7.16 18.18 13.02
CA LYS A 87 8.02 17.42 13.95
C LYS A 87 9.25 16.89 13.21
N THR A 88 10.34 16.65 13.93
CA THR A 88 11.43 15.83 13.41
C THR A 88 10.96 14.41 13.15
N TRP A 89 11.67 13.65 12.32
CA TRP A 89 11.25 12.29 11.99
C TRP A 89 11.13 11.40 13.24
N ASN A 90 12.08 11.53 14.18
CA ASN A 90 12.06 10.77 15.44
C ASN A 90 10.87 11.17 16.32
N GLU A 91 10.59 12.47 16.47
CA GLU A 91 9.44 12.95 17.24
C GLU A 91 8.10 12.51 16.62
N ALA A 92 8.00 12.52 15.28
CA ALA A 92 6.84 12.04 14.56
C ALA A 92 6.62 10.52 14.76
N ASN A 93 7.70 9.73 14.69
CA ASN A 93 7.62 8.30 14.97
C ASN A 93 7.19 8.01 16.41
N ASN A 94 7.74 8.74 17.38
CA ASN A 94 7.34 8.63 18.78
C ASN A 94 5.86 8.98 18.97
N HIS A 95 5.38 10.04 18.33
CA HIS A 95 3.97 10.43 18.38
C HIS A 95 3.02 9.32 17.87
N CYS A 96 3.35 8.70 16.73
CA CYS A 96 2.53 7.62 16.18
C CYS A 96 2.56 6.38 17.09
N THR A 97 3.73 6.04 17.65
CA THR A 97 3.88 4.87 18.54
C THR A 97 3.21 5.05 19.89
N GLU A 98 3.20 6.25 20.46
CA GLU A 98 2.44 6.56 21.69
C GLU A 98 0.93 6.32 21.54
N SER A 99 0.40 6.43 20.32
CA SER A 99 -1.01 6.17 20.00
C SER A 99 -1.27 4.70 19.60
N GLY A 100 -0.26 3.83 19.73
CA GLY A 100 -0.32 2.41 19.35
C GLY A 100 -0.31 2.17 17.84
N GLY A 101 0.29 3.06 17.07
CA GLY A 101 0.52 2.92 15.63
C GLY A 101 1.99 3.12 15.28
N SER A 102 2.26 3.55 14.06
CA SER A 102 3.60 3.84 13.55
C SER A 102 3.55 4.90 12.46
N LEU A 103 4.69 5.44 12.03
CA LEU A 103 4.70 6.16 10.74
C LEU A 103 4.30 5.18 9.63
N VAL A 104 3.61 5.69 8.61
CA VAL A 104 3.15 4.88 7.47
C VAL A 104 4.33 4.26 6.69
N ILE A 105 4.24 2.98 6.31
CA ILE A 105 5.29 2.25 5.58
C ILE A 105 4.79 1.53 4.33
N GLY A 106 5.71 0.98 3.53
CA GLY A 106 5.40 0.02 2.47
C GLY A 106 4.41 0.55 1.43
N ASP A 107 3.54 -0.32 0.93
CA ASP A 107 2.52 0.06 -0.06
C ASP A 107 1.46 1.02 0.50
N ASN A 108 1.33 1.13 1.83
CA ASN A 108 0.37 2.03 2.45
C ASN A 108 0.68 3.50 2.13
N VAL A 109 1.95 3.84 1.91
CA VAL A 109 2.36 5.20 1.51
C VAL A 109 1.77 5.60 0.14
N LYS A 110 1.42 4.62 -0.70
CA LYS A 110 0.81 4.84 -2.03
C LYS A 110 -0.71 5.01 -1.95
N SER A 111 -1.31 4.91 -0.76
CA SER A 111 -2.76 5.10 -0.61
C SER A 111 -3.19 6.46 -1.18
N PRO A 112 -4.37 6.58 -1.82
CA PRO A 112 -4.84 7.83 -2.41
C PRO A 112 -4.89 8.99 -1.41
N LYS A 113 -5.13 8.70 -0.12
CA LYS A 113 -5.12 9.69 0.98
C LYS A 113 -3.78 10.38 1.10
N ILE A 114 -2.72 9.59 1.00
CA ILE A 114 -1.35 10.00 1.28
C ILE A 114 -0.71 10.57 0.02
N SER A 115 -0.93 9.92 -1.12
CA SER A 115 -0.39 10.40 -2.40
C SER A 115 -1.04 11.71 -2.88
N SER A 116 -2.25 12.03 -2.43
CA SER A 116 -2.91 13.33 -2.73
C SER A 116 -2.49 14.48 -1.80
N GLU A 117 -1.67 14.21 -0.77
CA GLU A 117 -1.19 15.26 0.13
C GLU A 117 -0.27 16.25 -0.60
N LYS A 118 -0.55 17.55 -0.38
CA LYS A 118 0.18 18.63 -1.06
C LYS A 118 1.51 18.98 -0.39
N LEU A 119 1.59 18.76 0.91
CA LEU A 119 2.80 19.02 1.70
C LEU A 119 3.65 17.75 1.74
N ALA A 120 4.96 17.93 1.90
CA ALA A 120 5.82 16.81 2.26
C ALA A 120 5.46 16.32 3.66
N ASN A 121 5.25 15.02 3.82
CA ASN A 121 4.96 14.42 5.12
C ASN A 121 5.97 13.31 5.44
N TRP A 122 6.44 13.22 6.67
CA TRP A 122 7.24 12.08 7.12
C TRP A 122 6.48 10.77 6.97
N VAL A 123 7.19 9.76 6.48
CA VAL A 123 6.79 8.34 6.41
C VAL A 123 7.86 7.49 7.09
N GLY A 124 7.57 6.23 7.38
CA GLY A 124 8.42 5.37 8.22
C GLY A 124 9.66 4.83 7.53
N GLY A 125 10.22 5.53 6.54
CA GLY A 125 11.44 5.13 5.85
C GLY A 125 12.66 5.91 6.35
N ARG A 126 13.80 5.23 6.51
CA ARG A 126 15.09 5.85 6.87
C ARG A 126 16.27 5.09 6.28
N ARG A 127 17.41 5.76 6.20
CA ARG A 127 18.69 5.13 5.85
C ARG A 127 19.34 4.56 7.10
N VAL A 128 19.72 3.28 7.05
CA VAL A 128 20.46 2.56 8.08
C VAL A 128 21.59 1.83 7.38
N ASP A 129 22.83 2.05 7.84
CA ASP A 129 24.03 1.41 7.29
C ASP A 129 24.16 1.51 5.75
N GLY A 130 23.75 2.64 5.19
CA GLY A 130 23.81 2.92 3.74
C GLY A 130 22.62 2.44 2.93
N GLU A 131 21.71 1.65 3.50
CA GLU A 131 20.50 1.14 2.83
C GLU A 131 19.23 1.81 3.37
N PHE A 132 18.21 1.98 2.51
CA PHE A 132 16.92 2.46 2.97
C PHE A 132 16.05 1.30 3.42
N GLN A 133 15.46 1.44 4.60
CA GLN A 133 14.55 0.48 5.19
C GLN A 133 13.34 1.19 5.80
N TRP A 134 12.23 0.49 5.85
CA TRP A 134 11.08 0.84 6.67
C TRP A 134 11.40 0.62 8.16
N ILE A 135 10.60 1.22 9.04
CA ILE A 135 10.74 1.09 10.50
C ILE A 135 10.51 -0.33 11.03
N ASP A 136 9.85 -1.20 10.26
CA ASP A 136 9.71 -2.62 10.54
C ASP A 136 10.96 -3.45 10.16
N GLY A 137 11.98 -2.81 9.57
CA GLY A 137 13.22 -3.43 9.13
C GLY A 137 13.21 -3.93 7.68
N ASN A 138 12.08 -3.87 6.98
CA ASN A 138 12.01 -4.30 5.59
C ASN A 138 12.76 -3.31 4.68
N LYS A 139 13.58 -3.85 3.76
CA LYS A 139 14.35 -3.02 2.81
C LYS A 139 13.45 -2.34 1.79
N ILE A 140 13.77 -1.10 1.46
CA ILE A 140 13.09 -0.34 0.40
C ILE A 140 13.88 -0.50 -0.90
N ASN A 141 13.28 -1.18 -1.88
CA ASN A 141 13.91 -1.34 -3.18
C ASN A 141 13.78 -0.05 -3.99
N LYS A 142 14.87 0.70 -4.10
CA LYS A 142 14.88 1.97 -4.86
C LYS A 142 14.49 1.82 -6.33
N ALA A 143 14.76 0.67 -6.94
CA ALA A 143 14.48 0.45 -8.37
C ALA A 143 12.98 0.27 -8.66
N SER A 144 12.18 -0.13 -7.66
CA SER A 144 10.73 -0.33 -7.76
C SER A 144 9.92 0.85 -7.24
N GLU A 145 10.57 1.94 -6.88
CA GLU A 145 9.92 3.09 -6.26
C GLU A 145 10.18 4.32 -7.12
N ASP A 146 9.18 5.18 -7.27
CA ASP A 146 9.32 6.43 -8.01
C ASP A 146 9.88 7.51 -7.06
N TRP A 147 11.21 7.60 -6.96
CA TRP A 147 11.92 8.51 -6.06
C TRP A 147 12.13 9.90 -6.68
N GLN A 148 12.08 10.95 -5.86
CA GLN A 148 12.75 12.20 -6.18
C GLN A 148 14.26 12.07 -5.86
N LYS A 149 15.12 12.21 -6.88
CA LYS A 149 16.61 12.23 -6.74
C LYS A 149 17.06 13.45 -5.92
N ASP A 150 18.31 13.57 -5.47
CA ASP A 150 19.04 12.79 -4.46
C ASP A 150 19.31 13.75 -3.30
N VAL A 151 19.48 13.23 -2.07
CA VAL A 151 20.03 14.02 -0.95
C VAL A 151 21.55 13.94 -0.95
N ASP A 152 22.19 15.03 -0.55
CA ASP A 152 23.64 15.11 -0.37
C ASP A 152 24.15 13.90 0.46
N PRO A 153 25.08 13.10 -0.10
CA PRO A 153 25.60 11.92 0.58
C PRO A 153 26.32 12.23 1.90
N THR A 154 26.70 13.48 2.14
CA THR A 154 27.32 13.95 3.39
C THR A 154 26.34 14.08 4.55
N ILE A 155 25.02 14.06 4.31
CA ILE A 155 24.03 14.08 5.39
C ILE A 155 24.09 12.73 6.13
N PRO A 156 24.41 12.71 7.44
CA PRO A 156 24.56 11.46 8.18
C PRO A 156 23.23 10.71 8.27
N ASP A 157 22.17 11.42 8.70
CA ASP A 157 20.85 10.85 8.94
C ASP A 157 19.84 11.29 7.88
N ILE A 158 19.46 10.34 7.02
CA ILE A 158 18.47 10.55 5.96
C ILE A 158 17.20 9.75 6.27
N CYS A 159 16.07 10.45 6.27
CA CYS A 159 14.73 9.93 6.47
C CYS A 159 13.88 10.18 5.22
N LEU A 160 12.76 9.48 5.08
CA LEU A 160 11.89 9.58 3.92
C LEU A 160 10.63 10.37 4.23
N ALA A 161 10.31 11.27 3.31
CA ALA A 161 9.03 11.95 3.25
C ALA A 161 8.29 11.55 1.97
N MET A 162 6.97 11.51 2.03
CA MET A 162 6.11 11.49 0.85
C MET A 162 5.88 12.93 0.39
N SER A 163 6.30 13.26 -0.83
CA SER A 163 6.14 14.59 -1.42
C SER A 163 5.68 14.45 -2.87
N GLN A 164 4.54 15.05 -3.21
CA GLN A 164 3.96 14.97 -4.57
C GLN A 164 3.83 13.52 -5.07
N GLY A 165 3.39 12.61 -4.20
CA GLY A 165 3.22 11.19 -4.51
C GLY A 165 4.52 10.39 -4.68
N LYS A 166 5.67 10.98 -4.34
CA LYS A 166 6.99 10.34 -4.48
C LYS A 166 7.76 10.29 -3.16
N LEU A 167 8.50 9.21 -2.96
CA LEU A 167 9.44 9.12 -1.85
C LEU A 167 10.60 10.08 -2.08
N THR A 168 10.82 10.95 -1.09
CA THR A 168 11.80 12.02 -1.14
C THR A 168 12.71 11.90 0.09
N PRO A 169 14.02 11.69 -0.10
CA PRO A 169 14.96 11.67 1.01
C PRO A 169 15.11 13.09 1.58
N MET A 170 15.20 13.20 2.91
CA MET A 170 15.36 14.46 3.63
C MET A 170 16.17 14.27 4.92
N ALA A 171 16.79 15.33 5.45
CA ALA A 171 17.50 15.26 6.72
C ALA A 171 16.52 14.99 7.87
N CYS A 172 16.79 13.97 8.70
CA CYS A 172 15.86 13.53 9.76
C CYS A 172 15.56 14.60 10.83
N ASN A 173 16.45 15.59 11.00
CA ASN A 173 16.29 16.70 11.93
C ASN A 173 15.42 17.84 11.39
N GLY A 174 15.00 17.78 10.12
CA GLY A 174 14.03 18.71 9.56
C GLY A 174 12.65 18.51 10.20
N THR A 175 11.87 19.58 10.32
CA THR A 175 10.51 19.51 10.85
C THR A 175 9.49 19.46 9.72
N LEU A 176 8.69 18.40 9.63
CA LEU A 176 7.62 18.25 8.64
C LEU A 176 6.33 17.77 9.31
N PRO A 177 5.17 18.02 8.68
CA PRO A 177 3.98 17.19 8.84
C PRO A 177 4.31 15.70 8.75
N PHE A 178 3.45 14.83 9.26
CA PHE A 178 3.72 13.39 9.29
C PHE A 178 2.43 12.58 9.24
N ILE A 179 2.56 11.31 8.83
CA ILE A 179 1.41 10.42 8.64
C ILE A 179 1.60 9.17 9.48
N CYS A 180 0.68 8.98 10.41
CA CYS A 180 0.59 7.76 11.19
C CYS A 180 -0.29 6.73 10.47
N GLU A 181 0.10 5.46 10.56
CA GLU A 181 -0.76 4.32 10.30
C GLU A 181 -1.01 3.54 11.59
N LYS A 182 -2.19 2.94 11.71
CA LYS A 182 -2.55 2.08 12.84
C LYS A 182 -3.44 0.96 12.36
N TRP A 183 -3.14 -0.27 12.80
CA TRP A 183 -3.99 -1.43 12.53
C TRP A 183 -5.27 -1.38 13.37
N PHE A 184 -6.40 -1.73 12.77
CA PHE A 184 -7.67 -1.95 13.46
C PHE A 184 -7.84 -3.45 13.71
N ASP A 185 -7.90 -3.84 14.99
CA ASP A 185 -8.29 -5.19 15.44
C ASP A 185 -9.80 -5.43 15.32
#